data_AF-A0A9K3GMH7-F1
#
_entry.id   AF-A0A9K3GMH7-F1
#
_cell.length_a   1.000
_cell.length_b   1.000
_cell.length_c   1.000
_cell.angle_alpha   90.00
_cell.angle_beta   90.00
_cell.angle_gamma   90.00
#
_symmetry.space_group_name_H-M   'P 1'
#
loop_
_entity.id
_entity.type
_entity.pdbx_description
1 polymer ?
#
loop_
_entity_poly.entity_id
_entity_poly.type
_entity_poly.pdbx_seq_one_letter_code
_entity_poly.pdbx_strand_id
1 'polypeptide(L)'
;SLSLSLSLSLSIYIYVCVCIYICVCVGGAFSGTLVTTLSLLGVSACFAIVYGIYHNDSNPEFSCTNVPQLIVAYGFGASFVALFAQVGGGIYTKAADVGADIVGKIDLGIPEDDVRNPAVVADLVGDNVGDCAGRGADLFESTAAENIGAMILAASLAAKFPATNAPAYILFPLVLRGMGLLASIVGIMTVRYKEVAPSAEAGGHLSPTSETSTLLSDDMDK
;
A
#
# COMPACT_ATOMS: atom_id res chain seq x y z
N SER A 1 -2.78 5.41 31.24
CA SER A 1 -3.62 4.82 30.17
C SER A 1 -3.78 5.80 29.00
N LEU A 2 -4.39 6.97 29.17
CA LEU A 2 -4.69 7.91 28.06
C LEU A 2 -3.44 8.42 27.30
N SER A 3 -2.37 8.81 28.00
CA SER A 3 -1.14 9.31 27.36
C SER A 3 -0.39 8.23 26.57
N LEU A 4 -0.48 6.96 27.01
CA LEU A 4 0.13 5.83 26.32
C LEU A 4 -0.65 5.52 25.04
N SER A 5 -1.99 5.50 25.12
CA SER A 5 -2.86 5.34 23.96
C SER A 5 -2.65 6.44 22.92
N LEU A 6 -2.56 7.71 23.33
CA LEU A 6 -2.29 8.82 22.41
C LEU A 6 -0.91 8.69 21.74
N SER A 7 0.11 8.29 22.50
CA SER A 7 1.48 8.14 21.98
C SER A 7 1.59 6.98 20.99
N LEU A 8 0.90 5.87 21.24
CA LEU A 8 0.82 4.75 20.30
C LEU A 8 0.07 5.15 19.03
N SER A 9 -1.08 5.82 19.15
CA SER A 9 -1.85 6.29 17.99
C SER A 9 -1.04 7.28 17.12
N LEU A 10 -0.32 8.21 17.74
CA LEU A 10 0.52 9.15 17.02
C LEU A 10 1.71 8.45 16.35
N SER A 11 2.31 7.46 17.02
CA SER A 11 3.40 6.66 16.46
C SER A 11 2.94 5.81 15.28
N ILE A 12 1.75 5.23 15.35
CA ILE A 12 1.13 4.49 14.24
C ILE A 12 0.85 5.43 13.06
N TYR A 13 0.31 6.61 13.32
CA TYR A 13 0.07 7.61 12.28
C TYR A 13 1.38 8.04 11.60
N ILE A 14 2.41 8.39 12.38
CA ILE A 14 3.74 8.76 11.86
C ILE A 14 4.33 7.59 11.06
N TYR A 15 4.19 6.36 11.56
CA TYR A 15 4.66 5.17 10.86
C TYR A 15 4.01 5.00 9.49
N VAL A 16 2.68 5.09 9.42
CA VAL A 16 1.93 4.98 8.15
C VAL A 16 2.34 6.10 7.18
N CYS A 17 2.46 7.34 7.66
CA CYS A 17 2.91 8.47 6.84
C CYS A 17 4.35 8.29 6.32
N VAL A 18 5.27 7.81 7.16
CA VAL A 18 6.65 7.52 6.77
C VAL A 18 6.71 6.39 5.74
N CYS A 19 5.88 5.35 5.88
CA CYS A 19 5.77 4.26 4.89
C CYS A 19 5.34 4.79 3.53
N ILE A 20 4.31 5.64 3.50
CA ILE A 20 3.78 6.24 2.28
C ILE A 20 4.84 7.16 1.64
N TYR A 21 5.55 7.96 2.44
CA TYR A 21 6.62 8.82 1.94
C TYR A 21 7.77 8.01 1.32
N ILE A 22 8.21 6.93 1.97
CA ILE A 22 9.26 6.06 1.43
C ILE A 22 8.81 5.41 0.12
N CYS A 23 7.52 5.07 -0.02
CA CYS A 23 6.96 4.52 -1.25
C CYS A 23 7.08 5.49 -2.43
N VAL A 24 6.94 6.79 -2.19
CA VAL A 24 7.11 7.83 -3.23
C VAL A 24 8.57 7.95 -3.67
N CYS A 25 9.53 7.71 -2.76
CA CYS A 25 10.96 7.86 -3.05
C CYS A 25 11.59 6.62 -3.74
N VAL A 26 10.92 5.47 -3.72
CA VAL A 26 11.45 4.19 -4.25
C VAL A 26 10.57 3.74 -5.42
N GLY A 27 11.16 3.55 -6.60
CA GLY A 27 10.40 3.17 -7.81
C GLY A 27 9.99 1.69 -7.88
N GLY A 28 8.92 1.42 -8.64
CA GLY A 28 8.59 0.10 -9.20
C GLY A 28 8.38 -1.04 -8.20
N ALA A 29 8.82 -2.25 -8.55
CA ALA A 29 8.60 -3.47 -7.76
C ALA A 29 9.17 -3.42 -6.33
N PHE A 30 10.15 -2.55 -6.07
CA PHE A 30 10.71 -2.34 -4.74
C PHE A 30 9.76 -1.58 -3.81
N SER A 31 8.93 -0.67 -4.33
CA SER A 31 7.97 0.09 -3.52
C SER A 31 6.91 -0.85 -2.92
N GLY A 32 6.33 -1.74 -3.74
CA GLY A 32 5.31 -2.68 -3.31
C GLY A 32 5.80 -3.71 -2.29
N THR A 33 6.99 -4.27 -2.50
CA THR A 33 7.59 -5.21 -1.53
C THR A 33 7.95 -4.53 -0.21
N LEU A 34 8.43 -3.29 -0.26
CA LEU A 34 8.74 -2.49 0.93
C LEU A 34 7.46 -2.15 1.70
N VAL A 35 6.42 -1.64 1.05
CA VAL A 35 5.13 -1.34 1.67
C VAL A 35 4.53 -2.58 2.34
N THR A 36 4.54 -3.72 1.65
CA THR A 36 4.04 -4.98 2.20
C THR A 36 4.87 -5.46 3.40
N THR A 37 6.20 -5.30 3.35
CA THR A 37 7.10 -5.66 4.45
C THR A 37 6.86 -4.79 5.68
N LEU A 38 6.72 -3.48 5.49
CA LEU A 38 6.45 -2.55 6.60
C LEU A 38 5.05 -2.78 7.17
N SER A 39 4.03 -3.01 6.35
CA SER A 39 2.70 -3.38 6.85
C SER A 39 2.74 -4.65 7.73
N LEU A 40 3.43 -5.70 7.28
CA LEU A 40 3.61 -6.93 8.05
C LEU A 40 4.39 -6.70 9.35
N LEU A 41 5.47 -5.91 9.30
CA LEU A 41 6.27 -5.55 10.47
C LEU A 41 5.42 -4.75 11.46
N GLY A 42 4.64 -3.77 10.99
CA GLY A 42 3.74 -2.95 11.80
C GLY A 42 2.70 -3.78 12.54
N VAL A 43 2.00 -4.68 11.85
CA VAL A 43 1.02 -5.60 12.48
C VAL A 43 1.70 -6.51 13.50
N SER A 44 2.87 -7.07 13.16
CA SER A 44 3.61 -7.96 14.06
C SER A 44 4.13 -7.23 15.31
N ALA A 45 4.61 -5.99 15.17
CA ALA A 45 5.08 -5.15 16.26
C ALA A 45 3.92 -4.71 17.15
N CYS A 46 2.79 -4.29 16.58
CA CYS A 46 1.58 -3.98 17.33
C CYS A 46 1.11 -5.19 18.16
N PHE A 47 1.07 -6.39 17.56
CA PHE A 47 0.74 -7.61 18.28
C PHE A 47 1.73 -7.89 19.42
N ALA A 48 3.04 -7.81 19.17
CA ALA A 48 4.07 -8.07 20.16
C ALA A 48 4.06 -7.06 21.33
N ILE A 49 3.85 -5.77 21.04
CA ILE A 49 3.77 -4.71 22.06
C ILE A 49 2.52 -4.89 22.92
N VAL A 50 1.36 -5.07 22.30
CA VAL A 50 0.10 -5.28 23.02
C VAL A 50 0.18 -6.56 23.85
N TYR A 51 0.63 -7.66 23.26
CA TYR A 51 0.81 -8.91 23.99
C TYR A 51 1.78 -8.74 25.15
N GLY A 52 2.95 -8.10 24.95
CA GLY A 52 3.97 -7.91 25.98
C GLY A 52 3.54 -7.01 27.14
N ILE A 53 2.77 -5.94 26.88
CA ILE A 53 2.25 -5.04 27.93
C ILE A 53 1.20 -5.75 28.79
N TYR A 54 0.29 -6.51 28.16
CA TYR A 54 -0.84 -7.13 28.84
C TYR A 54 -0.58 -8.58 29.30
N HIS A 55 0.57 -9.18 28.98
CA HIS A 55 0.92 -10.55 29.39
C HIS A 55 1.00 -10.74 30.91
N ASN A 56 1.33 -9.68 31.67
CA ASN A 56 1.49 -9.73 33.12
C ASN A 56 0.18 -9.44 33.89
N ASP A 57 -0.89 -9.08 33.19
CA ASP A 57 -2.15 -8.72 33.84
C ASP A 57 -3.02 -9.98 34.04
N SER A 58 -3.51 -10.19 35.26
CA SER A 58 -4.30 -11.37 35.65
C SER A 58 -5.73 -11.36 35.09
N ASN A 59 -6.05 -10.42 34.20
CA ASN A 59 -7.38 -10.23 33.62
C ASN A 59 -7.58 -11.15 32.40
N PRO A 60 -8.57 -12.06 32.41
CA PRO A 60 -8.83 -13.00 31.31
C PRO A 60 -9.29 -12.31 30.01
N GLU A 61 -9.68 -11.03 30.07
CA GLU A 61 -10.05 -10.22 28.91
C GLU A 61 -8.87 -9.90 27.99
N PHE A 62 -7.63 -9.92 28.51
CA PHE A 62 -6.40 -9.67 27.72
C PHE A 62 -5.66 -10.96 27.34
N SER A 63 -6.40 -12.06 27.16
CA SER A 63 -5.81 -13.30 26.64
C SER A 63 -5.33 -13.14 25.19
N CYS A 64 -4.38 -13.98 24.78
CA CYS A 64 -3.79 -14.02 23.43
C CYS A 64 -4.85 -14.00 22.30
N THR A 65 -6.02 -14.58 22.56
CA THR A 65 -7.18 -14.66 21.66
C THR A 65 -7.86 -13.31 21.39
N ASN A 66 -7.82 -12.36 22.33
CA ASN A 66 -8.51 -11.08 22.20
C ASN A 66 -7.60 -9.97 21.65
N VAL A 67 -6.28 -10.19 21.66
CA VAL A 67 -5.29 -9.23 21.10
C VAL A 67 -5.58 -8.88 19.63
N PRO A 68 -5.94 -9.83 18.73
CA PRO A 68 -6.32 -9.51 17.35
C PRO A 68 -7.51 -8.55 17.23
N GLN A 69 -8.47 -8.57 18.17
CA GLN A 69 -9.60 -7.65 18.16
C GLN A 69 -9.18 -6.22 18.55
N LEU A 70 -8.20 -6.09 19.44
CA LEU A 70 -7.69 -4.78 19.87
C LEU A 70 -6.88 -4.10 18.76
N ILE A 71 -6.13 -4.86 17.97
CA ILE A 71 -5.37 -4.32 16.82
C ILE A 71 -6.26 -3.99 15.61
N VAL A 72 -7.57 -4.29 15.62
CA VAL A 72 -8.49 -3.82 14.56
C VAL A 72 -8.45 -2.29 14.42
N ALA A 73 -8.24 -1.57 15.52
CA ALA A 73 -8.08 -0.12 15.50
C ALA A 73 -6.87 0.35 14.65
N TYR A 74 -5.82 -0.46 14.55
CA TYR A 74 -4.69 -0.20 13.66
C TYR A 74 -5.11 -0.29 12.19
N GLY A 75 -5.81 -1.36 11.81
CA GLY A 75 -6.35 -1.53 10.46
C GLY A 75 -7.30 -0.39 10.09
N PHE A 76 -8.25 -0.07 10.98
CA PHE A 76 -9.17 1.05 10.77
C PHE A 76 -8.45 2.40 10.60
N GLY A 77 -7.43 2.67 11.41
CA GLY A 77 -6.60 3.87 11.27
C GLY A 77 -5.83 3.91 9.94
N ALA A 78 -5.30 2.78 9.50
CA ALA A 78 -4.66 2.65 8.19
C ALA A 78 -5.65 2.94 7.05
N SER A 79 -6.88 2.40 7.11
CA SER A 79 -7.93 2.67 6.12
C SER A 79 -8.34 4.12 6.07
N PHE A 80 -8.43 4.78 7.22
CA PHE A 80 -8.76 6.20 7.28
C PHE A 80 -7.69 7.05 6.59
N VAL A 81 -6.39 6.79 6.86
CA VAL A 81 -5.29 7.52 6.21
C VAL A 81 -5.23 7.21 4.71
N ALA A 82 -5.41 5.94 4.32
CA ALA A 82 -5.41 5.53 2.92
C ALA A 82 -6.55 6.19 2.11
N LEU A 83 -7.74 6.30 2.70
CA LEU A 83 -8.87 6.99 2.07
C LEU A 83 -8.54 8.44 1.73
N PHE A 84 -7.94 9.20 2.66
CA PHE A 84 -7.54 10.58 2.38
C PHE A 84 -6.37 10.67 1.40
N ALA A 85 -5.41 9.75 1.45
CA ALA A 85 -4.31 9.71 0.50
C ALA A 85 -4.79 9.43 -0.93
N GLN A 86 -5.70 8.48 -1.10
CA GLN A 86 -6.23 8.06 -2.41
C GLN A 86 -7.18 9.11 -3.00
N VAL A 87 -8.11 9.64 -2.21
CA VAL A 87 -9.04 10.68 -2.67
C VAL A 87 -8.31 12.00 -2.87
N GLY A 88 -7.45 12.40 -1.92
CA GLY A 88 -6.69 13.64 -2.01
C GLY A 88 -5.70 13.64 -3.17
N GLY A 89 -4.91 12.57 -3.31
CA GLY A 89 -3.96 12.41 -4.42
C GLY A 89 -4.65 12.22 -5.76
N GLY A 90 -5.75 11.47 -5.82
CA GLY A 90 -6.52 11.25 -7.04
C GLY A 90 -7.17 12.52 -7.58
N ILE A 91 -7.73 13.37 -6.70
CA ILE A 91 -8.27 14.67 -7.11
C ILE A 91 -7.13 15.58 -7.60
N TYR A 92 -6.00 15.61 -6.88
CA TYR A 92 -4.86 16.45 -7.25
C TYR A 92 -4.31 16.07 -8.63
N THR A 93 -4.02 14.79 -8.84
CA THR A 93 -3.45 14.30 -10.11
C THR A 93 -4.40 14.54 -11.26
N LYS A 94 -5.69 14.21 -11.13
CA LYS A 94 -6.65 14.35 -12.22
C LYS A 94 -7.04 15.79 -12.52
N ALA A 95 -7.03 16.67 -11.53
CA ALA A 95 -7.21 18.09 -11.79
C ALA A 95 -6.00 18.71 -12.50
N ALA A 96 -4.78 18.27 -12.16
CA ALA A 96 -3.55 18.76 -12.76
C ALA A 96 -3.38 18.26 -14.20
N ASP A 97 -3.51 16.94 -14.42
CA ASP A 97 -3.46 16.24 -15.71
C ASP A 97 -4.44 16.89 -16.72
N VAL A 98 -5.73 16.93 -16.39
CA VAL A 98 -6.76 17.52 -17.27
C VAL A 98 -6.53 19.02 -17.51
N GLY A 99 -6.06 19.76 -16.50
CA GLY A 99 -5.77 21.18 -16.63
C GLY A 99 -4.56 21.47 -17.52
N ALA A 100 -3.49 20.67 -17.38
CA ALA A 100 -2.28 20.78 -18.17
C ALA A 100 -2.54 20.41 -19.63
N ASP A 101 -3.31 19.35 -19.86
CA ASP A 101 -3.62 18.83 -21.18
C ASP A 101 -4.54 19.73 -22.00
N ILE A 102 -5.62 20.24 -21.40
CA ILE A 102 -6.55 21.10 -22.13
C ILE A 102 -5.85 22.39 -22.56
N VAL A 103 -5.15 23.05 -21.64
CA VAL A 103 -4.51 24.34 -21.93
C VAL A 103 -3.28 24.16 -22.82
N GLY A 104 -2.50 23.10 -22.61
CA GLY A 104 -1.30 22.82 -23.39
C GLY A 104 -1.61 22.30 -24.78
N LYS A 105 -2.27 21.14 -24.87
CA LYS A 105 -2.48 20.43 -26.13
C LYS A 105 -3.58 21.07 -26.98
N ILE A 106 -4.70 21.48 -26.37
CA ILE A 106 -5.89 21.95 -27.13
C ILE A 106 -5.80 23.44 -27.46
N ASP A 107 -5.49 24.30 -26.49
CA ASP A 107 -5.51 25.75 -26.70
C ASP A 107 -4.20 26.28 -27.32
N LEU A 108 -3.05 25.86 -26.79
CA LEU A 108 -1.74 26.38 -27.18
C LEU A 108 -1.04 25.52 -28.25
N GLY A 109 -1.51 24.30 -28.49
CA GLY A 109 -0.92 23.36 -29.44
C GLY A 109 0.53 23.00 -29.11
N ILE A 110 0.93 23.11 -27.84
CA ILE A 110 2.25 22.72 -27.36
C ILE A 110 2.26 21.23 -27.01
N PRO A 111 3.41 20.55 -27.14
CA PRO A 111 3.51 19.15 -26.78
C PRO A 111 3.21 18.92 -25.29
N GLU A 112 2.83 17.68 -24.98
CA GLU A 112 2.70 17.16 -23.62
C GLU A 112 4.00 17.34 -22.83
N ASP A 113 3.90 17.63 -21.53
CA ASP A 113 5.03 17.85 -20.63
C ASP A 113 6.01 18.96 -21.03
N ASP A 114 5.55 19.93 -21.82
CA ASP A 114 6.39 21.05 -22.21
C ASP A 114 6.70 21.97 -21.03
N VAL A 115 7.99 22.30 -20.85
CA VAL A 115 8.49 23.19 -19.80
C VAL A 115 7.87 24.60 -19.81
N ARG A 116 7.25 25.00 -20.93
CA ARG A 116 6.54 26.28 -21.07
C ARG A 116 5.16 26.26 -20.41
N ASN A 117 4.60 25.09 -20.16
CA ASN A 117 3.32 24.94 -19.47
C ASN A 117 3.56 24.87 -17.94
N PRO A 118 3.14 25.88 -17.17
CA PRO A 118 3.34 25.87 -15.72
C PRO A 118 2.56 24.75 -15.00
N ALA A 119 1.53 24.18 -15.63
CA ALA A 119 0.73 23.11 -15.07
C ALA A 119 1.45 21.75 -15.05
N VAL A 120 2.50 21.57 -15.86
CA VAL A 120 3.27 20.31 -15.93
C VAL A 120 3.94 19.96 -14.60
N VAL A 121 4.35 20.97 -13.81
CA VAL A 121 4.90 20.69 -12.47
C VAL A 121 3.83 20.12 -11.55
N ALA A 122 2.59 20.61 -11.64
CA ALA A 122 1.50 20.07 -10.85
C ALA A 122 1.10 18.66 -11.31
N ASP A 123 1.20 18.38 -12.61
CA ASP A 123 0.91 17.07 -13.18
C ASP A 123 1.92 16.02 -12.69
N LEU A 124 3.23 16.31 -12.84
CA LEU A 124 4.30 15.43 -12.37
C LEU A 124 4.31 15.24 -10.85
N VAL A 125 3.93 16.27 -10.07
CA VAL A 125 3.71 16.12 -8.62
C VAL A 125 2.48 15.26 -8.36
N GLY A 126 1.42 15.43 -9.16
CA GLY A 126 0.21 14.65 -9.11
C GLY A 126 0.46 13.17 -9.28
N ASP A 127 1.24 12.76 -10.29
CA ASP A 127 1.57 11.34 -10.52
C ASP A 127 2.25 10.71 -9.29
N ASN A 128 3.14 11.45 -8.63
CA ASN A 128 3.81 10.98 -7.43
C ASN A 128 2.86 10.90 -6.22
N VAL A 129 1.97 11.88 -6.05
CA VAL A 129 1.07 11.97 -4.89
C VAL A 129 -0.16 11.06 -5.04
N GLY A 130 -0.73 10.96 -6.24
CA GLY A 130 -1.88 10.14 -6.56
C GLY A 130 -1.49 8.70 -6.87
N ASP A 131 -0.76 8.51 -7.96
CA ASP A 131 -0.51 7.18 -8.51
C ASP A 131 0.51 6.38 -7.69
N CYS A 132 1.53 7.03 -7.13
CA CYS A 132 2.49 6.34 -6.24
C CYS A 132 2.02 6.31 -4.78
N ALA A 133 1.79 7.48 -4.16
CA ALA A 133 1.48 7.54 -2.72
C ALA A 133 0.11 6.93 -2.40
N GLY A 134 -0.91 7.22 -3.23
CA GLY A 134 -2.26 6.69 -3.06
C GLY A 134 -2.32 5.18 -3.22
N ARG A 135 -1.66 4.61 -4.24
CA ARG A 135 -1.56 3.14 -4.42
C ARG A 135 -0.74 2.46 -3.32
N GLY A 136 0.32 3.11 -2.83
CA GLY A 136 1.09 2.62 -1.70
C GLY A 136 0.25 2.54 -0.41
N ALA A 137 -0.56 3.57 -0.14
CA ALA A 137 -1.45 3.58 1.02
C ALA A 137 -2.55 2.52 0.93
N ASP A 138 -3.13 2.33 -0.26
CA ASP A 138 -4.12 1.28 -0.57
C ASP A 138 -3.54 -0.14 -0.34
N LEU A 139 -2.32 -0.39 -0.80
CA LEU A 139 -1.64 -1.67 -0.58
C LEU A 139 -1.31 -1.93 0.90
N PHE A 140 -0.93 -0.87 1.63
CA PHE A 140 -0.64 -0.96 3.05
C PHE A 140 -1.89 -1.33 3.86
N GLU A 141 -2.99 -0.64 3.59
CA GLU A 141 -4.30 -0.81 4.20
C GLU A 141 -4.82 -2.23 4.01
N SER A 142 -4.89 -2.68 2.77
CA SER A 142 -5.39 -4.00 2.41
C SER A 142 -4.53 -5.11 3.03
N THR A 143 -3.21 -4.99 2.98
CA THR A 143 -2.29 -5.95 3.62
C THR A 143 -2.48 -5.98 5.14
N ALA A 144 -2.66 -4.84 5.79
CA ALA A 144 -2.88 -4.78 7.23
C ALA A 144 -4.23 -5.41 7.62
N ALA A 145 -5.29 -5.06 6.90
CA ALA A 145 -6.64 -5.56 7.12
C ALA A 145 -6.74 -7.09 6.90
N GLU A 146 -6.14 -7.61 5.83
CA GLU A 146 -6.07 -9.06 5.56
C GLU A 146 -5.37 -9.82 6.68
N ASN A 147 -4.20 -9.34 7.12
CA ASN A 147 -3.43 -9.98 8.18
C ASN A 147 -4.21 -9.98 9.51
N ILE A 148 -4.78 -8.84 9.90
CA ILE A 148 -5.58 -8.73 11.13
C ILE A 148 -6.83 -9.61 11.05
N GLY A 149 -7.54 -9.61 9.92
CA GLY A 149 -8.71 -10.46 9.69
C GLY A 149 -8.38 -11.95 9.83
N ALA A 150 -7.27 -12.38 9.24
CA ALA A 150 -6.80 -13.76 9.36
C ALA A 150 -6.42 -14.12 10.82
N MET A 151 -5.81 -13.20 11.57
CA MET A 151 -5.52 -13.40 13.01
C MET A 151 -6.80 -13.55 13.85
N ILE A 152 -7.85 -12.78 13.56
CA ILE A 152 -9.14 -12.87 14.27
C ILE A 152 -9.81 -14.21 13.99
N LEU A 153 -9.79 -14.68 12.74
CA LEU A 153 -10.29 -16.00 12.38
C LEU A 153 -9.50 -17.10 13.11
N ALA A 154 -8.18 -17.01 13.11
CA ALA A 154 -7.32 -17.96 13.82
C ALA A 154 -7.57 -17.97 15.33
N ALA A 155 -7.81 -16.80 15.94
CA ALA A 155 -8.16 -16.68 17.34
C ALA A 155 -9.51 -17.34 17.66
N SER A 156 -10.52 -17.13 16.80
CA SER A 156 -11.84 -17.78 16.94
C SER A 156 -11.76 -19.30 16.84
N LEU A 157 -10.85 -19.82 16.00
CA LEU A 157 -10.60 -21.24 15.84
C LEU A 157 -9.89 -21.82 17.08
N ALA A 158 -8.86 -21.12 17.58
CA ALA A 158 -8.15 -21.51 18.79
C ALA A 158 -9.06 -21.54 20.03
N ALA A 159 -10.08 -20.68 20.11
CA ALA A 159 -11.07 -20.70 21.17
C ALA A 159 -11.98 -21.95 21.12
N LYS A 160 -12.27 -22.47 19.92
CA LYS A 160 -13.12 -23.66 19.72
C LYS A 160 -12.36 -24.98 19.85
N PHE A 161 -11.07 -25.00 19.51
CA PHE A 161 -10.22 -26.19 19.56
C PHE A 161 -9.03 -25.93 20.50
N PRO A 162 -9.16 -26.21 21.82
CA PRO A 162 -8.09 -25.97 22.80
C PRO A 162 -6.87 -26.91 22.68
N ALA A 163 -6.73 -27.62 21.56
CA ALA A 163 -5.65 -28.57 21.33
C ALA A 163 -4.39 -27.84 20.80
N THR A 164 -3.47 -27.56 21.73
CA THR A 164 -2.03 -27.28 21.51
C THR A 164 -1.70 -25.91 20.88
N ASN A 165 -1.05 -25.03 21.65
CA ASN A 165 -0.39 -23.79 21.22
C ASN A 165 -1.29 -22.73 20.54
N ALA A 166 -2.25 -22.16 21.28
CA ALA A 166 -3.04 -20.99 20.88
C ALA A 166 -2.26 -19.85 20.18
N PRO A 167 -1.05 -19.44 20.61
CA PRO A 167 -0.31 -18.39 19.90
C PRO A 167 0.19 -18.80 18.51
N ALA A 168 0.43 -20.09 18.27
CA ALA A 168 0.91 -20.56 16.97
C ALA A 168 -0.15 -20.38 15.87
N TYR A 169 -1.43 -20.64 16.19
CA TYR A 169 -2.53 -20.42 15.26
C TYR A 169 -2.68 -18.94 14.88
N ILE A 170 -2.57 -18.04 15.86
CA ILE A 170 -2.75 -16.60 15.65
C ILE A 170 -1.60 -16.00 14.83
N LEU A 171 -0.37 -16.47 15.03
CA LEU A 171 0.80 -16.00 14.28
C LEU A 171 0.96 -16.67 12.90
N PHE A 172 0.31 -17.81 12.67
CA PHE A 172 0.36 -18.54 11.41
C PHE A 172 0.14 -17.67 10.15
N PRO A 173 -0.91 -16.82 10.05
CA PRO A 173 -1.09 -15.96 8.88
C PRO A 173 0.07 -15.00 8.63
N LEU A 174 0.73 -14.50 9.68
CA LEU A 174 1.88 -13.59 9.53
C LEU A 174 3.08 -14.34 8.95
N VAL A 175 3.31 -15.58 9.38
CA VAL A 175 4.37 -16.43 8.85
C VAL A 175 4.10 -16.75 7.38
N LEU A 176 2.87 -17.11 7.03
CA LEU A 176 2.49 -17.37 5.63
C LEU A 176 2.71 -16.13 4.76
N ARG A 177 2.31 -14.94 5.22
CA ARG A 177 2.56 -13.70 4.49
C ARG A 177 4.05 -13.41 4.34
N GLY A 178 4.85 -13.67 5.38
CA GLY A 178 6.31 -13.56 5.34
C GLY A 178 6.95 -14.48 4.30
N MET A 179 6.51 -15.75 4.20
CA MET A 179 6.97 -16.66 3.15
C MET A 179 6.56 -16.19 1.75
N GLY A 180 5.33 -15.68 1.59
CA GLY A 180 4.87 -15.10 0.33
C GLY A 180 5.72 -13.90 -0.09
N LEU A 181 6.14 -13.07 0.86
CA LEU A 181 7.03 -11.94 0.60
C LEU A 181 8.41 -12.38 0.11
N LEU A 182 8.98 -13.43 0.71
CA LEU A 182 10.23 -14.04 0.23
C LEU A 182 10.06 -14.61 -1.19
N ALA A 183 8.94 -15.26 -1.47
CA ALA A 183 8.64 -15.77 -2.81
C ALA A 183 8.52 -14.62 -3.83
N SER A 184 7.88 -13.50 -3.47
CA SER A 184 7.80 -12.30 -4.33
C SER A 184 9.17 -11.68 -4.62
N ILE A 185 10.07 -11.64 -3.63
CA ILE A 185 11.45 -11.16 -3.83
C ILE A 185 12.16 -12.05 -4.86
N VAL A 186 12.02 -13.37 -4.76
CA VAL A 186 12.57 -14.31 -5.75
C VAL A 186 11.95 -14.10 -7.12
N GLY A 187 10.62 -13.92 -7.19
CA GLY A 187 9.91 -13.66 -8.43
C GLY A 187 10.41 -12.42 -9.16
N ILE A 188 10.60 -11.30 -8.45
CA ILE A 188 11.10 -10.05 -9.02
C ILE A 188 12.50 -10.24 -9.63
N MET A 189 13.37 -11.04 -9.00
CA MET A 189 14.71 -11.33 -9.54
C MET A 189 14.67 -12.14 -10.85
N THR A 190 13.57 -12.85 -11.14
CA THR A 190 13.43 -13.65 -12.37
C THR A 190 12.88 -12.86 -13.56
N VAL A 191 12.30 -11.68 -13.33
CA VAL A 191 11.73 -10.85 -14.38
C VAL A 191 12.87 -10.29 -15.25
N ARG A 192 12.80 -10.57 -16.55
CA ARG A 192 13.70 -9.99 -17.55
C ARG A 192 12.92 -8.99 -18.38
N TYR A 193 13.43 -7.78 -18.50
CA TYR A 193 12.87 -6.81 -19.44
C TYR A 193 13.27 -7.20 -20.86
N LYS A 194 12.32 -7.14 -21.78
CA LYS A 194 12.59 -7.22 -23.22
C LYS A 194 12.62 -5.78 -23.71
N GLU A 195 13.74 -5.36 -24.29
CA GLU A 195 13.79 -4.04 -24.93
C GLU A 195 12.79 -4.02 -26.07
N VAL A 196 11.76 -3.19 -25.94
CA VAL A 196 10.95 -2.77 -27.08
C VAL A 196 11.82 -1.78 -27.83
N ALA A 197 12.24 -2.14 -29.04
CA ALA A 197 13.01 -1.24 -29.90
C ALA A 197 12.25 0.08 -30.06
N PRO A 198 12.94 1.24 -30.10
CA PRO A 198 12.27 2.51 -30.35
C PRO A 198 11.65 2.42 -31.76
N SER A 199 10.32 2.39 -31.83
CA SER A 199 9.60 2.43 -33.10
C SER A 199 9.97 3.72 -33.82
N ALA A 200 10.78 3.59 -34.88
CA ALA A 200 11.21 4.68 -35.75
C ALA A 200 10.13 5.08 -36.78
N GLU A 201 8.86 4.91 -36.45
CA GLU A 201 7.71 5.34 -37.26
C GLU A 201 6.61 5.90 -36.34
N ALA A 202 6.75 7.17 -35.99
CA ALA A 202 5.63 7.99 -35.51
C ALA A 202 5.77 9.41 -36.06
N GLY A 203 5.94 9.50 -37.39
CA GLY A 203 5.63 10.72 -38.12
C GLY A 203 4.12 10.86 -38.21
N GLY A 204 3.51 11.50 -37.20
CA GLY A 204 2.11 11.89 -37.21
C GLY A 204 1.26 11.20 -36.14
N HIS A 205 0.78 12.00 -35.19
CA HIS A 205 -0.45 11.80 -34.43
C HIS A 205 -0.62 10.44 -33.72
N LEU A 206 -0.24 10.41 -32.44
CA LEU A 206 -0.90 9.79 -31.27
C LEU A 206 0.18 9.38 -30.25
N SER A 207 -0.01 9.74 -28.98
CA SER A 207 0.97 9.55 -27.90
C SER A 207 1.06 8.08 -27.47
N PRO A 208 2.28 7.53 -27.21
CA PRO A 208 2.50 6.09 -27.01
C PRO A 208 2.03 5.55 -25.65
N THR A 209 1.47 6.39 -24.79
CA THR A 209 1.00 6.02 -23.44
C THR A 209 -0.42 5.44 -23.43
N SER A 210 -1.18 5.63 -24.52
CA SER A 210 -2.54 5.08 -24.65
C SER A 210 -2.58 3.68 -25.26
N GLU A 211 -1.59 3.30 -26.10
CA GLU A 211 -1.59 2.00 -26.78
C GLU A 211 -1.08 0.84 -25.92
N THR A 212 -0.20 1.09 -24.96
CA THR A 212 0.24 0.04 -24.01
C THR A 212 -0.89 -0.41 -23.08
N SER A 213 -1.85 0.47 -22.83
CA SER A 213 -3.02 0.19 -22.00
C SER A 213 -4.04 -0.70 -22.74
N THR A 214 -4.19 -0.50 -24.06
CA THR A 214 -5.11 -1.29 -24.90
C THR A 214 -4.49 -2.61 -25.39
N LEU A 215 -3.18 -2.66 -25.62
CA LEU A 215 -2.50 -3.91 -26.00
C LEU A 215 -2.46 -4.94 -24.84
N LEU A 216 -2.42 -4.48 -23.59
CA LEU A 216 -2.51 -5.36 -22.41
C LEU A 216 -3.92 -5.93 -22.18
N SER A 217 -4.98 -5.25 -22.65
CA SER A 217 -6.35 -5.78 -22.57
C SER A 217 -6.66 -6.80 -23.66
N ASP A 218 -6.03 -6.71 -24.83
CA ASP A 218 -6.30 -7.62 -25.96
C ASP A 218 -5.61 -9.00 -25.80
N ASP A 219 -4.52 -9.09 -25.05
CA ASP A 219 -3.83 -10.34 -24.76
C ASP A 219 -4.43 -11.11 -23.57
N MET A 220 -5.33 -10.51 -22.79
CA MET A 220 -6.07 -11.19 -21.72
C MET A 220 -7.35 -11.89 -22.17
N ASP A 221 -7.79 -11.67 -23.41
CA ASP A 221 -9.02 -12.26 -23.98
C ASP A 221 -8.75 -13.42 -24.97
N LYS A 222 -7.54 -14.02 -24.95
CA LYS A 222 -7.20 -15.23 -25.73
C LYS A 222 -6.74 -16.40 -24.88
#